data_AF-A0A1Y5T7D9-F1
#
_entry.id   AF-A0A1Y5T7D9-F1
#
_cell.length_a   1.000
_cell.length_b   1.000
_cell.length_c   1.000
_cell.angle_alpha   90.00
_cell.angle_beta   90.00
_cell.angle_gamma   90.00
#
_symmetry.space_group_name_H-M   'P 1'
#
loop_
_entity.id
_entity.type
_entity.pdbx_description
1 polymer ?
#
loop_
_entity_poly.entity_id
_entity_poly.type
_entity_poly.pdbx_seq_one_letter_code
_entity_poly.pdbx_strand_id
1 'polypeptide(L)'
;MIPTPYLLFLGDAPDQLAAKVAQGIKDWRPENAVGQLRLPGCGADVGLTDMTLEEAKEAGAQTLVIGVANRGGVISQAWKEVLVKALEMGYDLASGLHNLLRDENDLVAAAKVNGRTLHDVRIPSVAYPIANGVKRSGKRCLAVGTDCSVGKMYTGLAMDAEMRKRGMKSTFRPTGQTGILITGGGVPLDAVVADFMAGAVEYLTPDNDDDHWDHIEGQGSLYHVSYSGVTMALVHGGQPDALVLSHEPTRAHMRGLPDYQQPSLEDLRDTALAMARVANPACQVIGISVNTQHLSEDEATAYLKEVEDRMGLPTVDPFRHGAGRLVDALEGL
;
A
#
# COMPACT_ATOMS: atom_id res chain seq x y z
N MET A 1 3.78 9.97 15.19
CA MET A 1 2.50 9.42 14.69
C MET A 1 1.69 10.58 14.16
N ILE A 2 1.04 10.43 13.00
CA ILE A 2 0.25 11.50 12.37
C ILE A 2 -1.04 11.69 13.19
N PRO A 3 -1.39 12.92 13.63
CA PRO A 3 -2.57 13.13 14.48
C PRO A 3 -3.89 12.82 13.74
N THR A 4 -4.71 11.94 14.31
CA THR A 4 -6.07 11.59 13.84
C THR A 4 -7.14 12.34 14.63
N PRO A 5 -8.36 12.53 14.08
CA PRO A 5 -8.84 12.07 12.78
C PRO A 5 -8.43 13.00 11.62
N TYR A 6 -8.65 12.53 10.40
CA TYR A 6 -8.21 13.11 9.14
C TYR A 6 -9.37 13.72 8.35
N LEU A 7 -9.08 14.80 7.63
CA LEU A 7 -9.84 15.20 6.45
C LEU A 7 -9.09 14.72 5.20
N LEU A 8 -9.75 13.97 4.32
CA LEU A 8 -9.12 13.42 3.11
C LEU A 8 -9.24 14.41 1.94
N PHE A 9 -8.13 15.05 1.58
CA PHE A 9 -8.07 16.00 0.48
C PHE A 9 -7.87 15.28 -0.85
N LEU A 10 -8.89 15.35 -1.74
CA LEU A 10 -8.85 14.76 -3.07
C LEU A 10 -8.46 15.75 -4.17
N GLY A 11 -8.28 17.03 -3.82
CA GLY A 11 -7.91 18.05 -4.80
C GLY A 11 -8.83 18.04 -6.01
N ASP A 12 -8.24 18.13 -7.19
CA ASP A 12 -8.85 18.04 -8.51
C ASP A 12 -8.48 16.72 -9.22
N ALA A 13 -8.44 15.60 -8.46
CA ALA A 13 -8.11 14.28 -9.00
C ALA A 13 -8.87 13.97 -10.31
N PRO A 14 -8.19 13.54 -11.39
CA PRO A 14 -8.84 13.36 -12.70
C PRO A 14 -9.75 12.13 -12.75
N ASP A 15 -9.50 11.14 -11.89
CA ASP A 15 -10.20 9.86 -11.87
C ASP A 15 -10.10 9.18 -10.49
N GLN A 16 -10.90 8.12 -10.28
CA GLN A 16 -10.91 7.36 -9.03
C GLN A 16 -9.56 6.70 -8.69
N LEU A 17 -8.77 6.32 -9.70
CA LEU A 17 -7.50 5.64 -9.49
C LEU A 17 -6.45 6.58 -8.87
N ALA A 18 -6.55 7.89 -9.14
CA ALA A 18 -5.73 8.91 -8.49
C ALA A 18 -6.02 9.02 -6.99
N ALA A 19 -7.26 8.79 -6.54
CA ALA A 19 -7.68 8.85 -5.13
C ALA A 19 -7.39 7.58 -4.33
N LYS A 20 -6.57 6.65 -4.85
CA LYS A 20 -6.26 5.36 -4.19
C LYS A 20 -5.75 5.50 -2.74
N VAL A 21 -5.11 6.63 -2.40
CA VAL A 21 -4.57 6.86 -1.05
C VAL A 21 -5.73 7.11 -0.08
N ALA A 22 -6.62 8.05 -0.40
CA ALA A 22 -7.82 8.30 0.37
C ALA A 22 -8.72 7.07 0.45
N GLN A 23 -8.92 6.38 -0.67
CA GLN A 23 -9.71 5.15 -0.72
C GLN A 23 -9.15 4.09 0.25
N GLY A 24 -7.84 3.88 0.24
CA GLY A 24 -7.18 2.95 1.16
C GLY A 24 -7.36 3.34 2.63
N ILE A 25 -7.25 4.62 2.97
CA ILE A 25 -7.51 5.09 4.34
C ILE A 25 -8.97 4.84 4.73
N LYS A 26 -9.92 5.20 3.88
CA LYS A 26 -11.35 5.01 4.13
C LYS A 26 -11.72 3.53 4.27
N ASP A 27 -11.10 2.64 3.50
CA ASP A 27 -11.42 1.20 3.54
C ASP A 27 -10.83 0.51 4.78
N TRP A 28 -9.63 0.91 5.22
CA TRP A 28 -8.89 0.21 6.27
C TRP A 28 -8.88 0.91 7.64
N ARG A 29 -9.18 2.21 7.66
CA ARG A 29 -9.29 3.06 8.86
C ARG A 29 -10.44 4.07 8.69
N PRO A 30 -11.68 3.63 8.40
CA PRO A 30 -12.81 4.55 8.25
C PRO A 30 -13.01 5.45 9.47
N GLU A 31 -12.71 4.96 10.67
CA GLU A 31 -12.77 5.71 11.93
C GLU A 31 -11.78 6.88 12.01
N ASN A 32 -10.72 6.84 11.19
CA ASN A 32 -9.73 7.91 11.13
C ASN A 32 -10.11 9.01 10.12
N ALA A 33 -11.21 8.90 9.38
CA ALA A 33 -11.58 9.90 8.36
C ALA A 33 -12.94 10.53 8.70
N VAL A 34 -12.98 11.85 8.95
CA VAL A 34 -14.24 12.56 9.21
C VAL A 34 -15.03 12.89 7.94
N GLY A 35 -14.34 13.02 6.82
CA GLY A 35 -14.91 13.49 5.56
C GLY A 35 -13.89 13.55 4.43
N GLN A 36 -14.33 14.04 3.28
CA GLN A 36 -13.48 14.32 2.12
C GLN A 36 -13.60 15.80 1.72
N LEU A 37 -12.54 16.35 1.13
CA LEU A 37 -12.51 17.69 0.55
C LEU A 37 -12.09 17.61 -0.91
N ARG A 38 -12.95 18.11 -1.80
CA ARG A 38 -12.76 18.09 -3.26
C ARG A 38 -12.72 19.51 -3.82
N LEU A 39 -11.91 19.71 -4.86
CA LEU A 39 -11.88 20.95 -5.64
C LEU A 39 -12.76 20.84 -6.89
N PRO A 40 -13.13 21.97 -7.50
CA PRO A 40 -13.85 21.97 -8.77
C PRO A 40 -13.14 21.10 -9.82
N GLY A 41 -13.89 20.21 -10.48
CA GLY A 41 -13.35 19.30 -11.50
C GLY A 41 -12.80 17.97 -10.95
N CYS A 42 -12.86 17.72 -9.63
CA CYS A 42 -12.50 16.42 -9.07
C CYS A 42 -13.42 15.32 -9.61
N GLY A 43 -12.83 14.35 -10.32
CA GLY A 43 -13.48 13.16 -10.86
C GLY A 43 -13.43 11.95 -9.93
N ALA A 44 -13.04 12.13 -8.67
CA ALA A 44 -12.96 11.07 -7.68
C ALA A 44 -13.94 11.31 -6.51
N ASP A 45 -14.39 10.21 -5.92
CA ASP A 45 -15.24 10.19 -4.74
C ASP A 45 -14.92 8.95 -3.91
N VAL A 46 -14.59 9.11 -2.63
CA VAL A 46 -14.32 7.96 -1.74
C VAL A 46 -15.55 7.58 -0.90
N GLY A 47 -16.70 8.22 -1.16
CA GLY A 47 -17.98 7.95 -0.51
C GLY A 47 -18.08 8.51 0.91
N LEU A 48 -17.22 9.47 1.26
CA LEU A 48 -17.32 10.21 2.52
C LEU A 48 -18.13 11.50 2.31
N THR A 49 -18.63 12.06 3.42
CA THR A 49 -19.31 13.36 3.37
C THR A 49 -18.33 14.44 2.89
N ASP A 50 -18.72 15.24 1.90
CA ASP A 50 -17.95 16.42 1.51
C ASP A 50 -17.99 17.43 2.65
N MET A 51 -16.83 17.89 3.09
CA MET A 51 -16.67 18.87 4.14
C MET A 51 -15.71 19.98 3.71
N THR A 52 -16.03 21.20 4.11
CA THR A 52 -15.08 22.31 4.14
C THR A 52 -14.02 22.09 5.23
N LEU A 53 -12.95 22.89 5.22
CA LEU A 53 -11.95 22.87 6.29
C LEU A 53 -12.57 23.25 7.64
N GLU A 54 -13.57 24.14 7.64
CA GLU A 54 -14.27 24.60 8.83
C GLU A 54 -15.12 23.47 9.42
N GLU A 55 -16.00 22.86 8.62
CA GLU A 55 -16.85 21.75 9.05
C GLU A 55 -16.03 20.55 9.55
N ALA A 56 -14.95 20.21 8.85
CA ALA A 56 -14.07 19.12 9.27
C ALA A 56 -13.34 19.45 10.58
N LYS A 57 -13.01 20.72 10.84
CA LYS A 57 -12.34 21.14 12.08
C LYS A 57 -13.28 21.04 13.26
N GLU A 58 -14.53 21.46 13.07
CA GLU A 58 -15.62 21.29 14.04
C GLU A 58 -15.92 19.81 14.30
N ALA A 59 -15.82 18.96 13.27
CA ALA A 59 -15.90 17.50 13.39
C ALA A 59 -14.64 16.87 14.04
N GLY A 60 -13.64 17.66 14.42
CA GLY A 60 -12.46 17.22 15.18
C GLY A 60 -11.26 16.83 14.34
N ALA A 61 -11.25 17.08 13.03
CA ALA A 61 -10.10 16.78 12.18
C ALA A 61 -8.83 17.51 12.65
N GLN A 62 -7.75 16.75 12.77
CA GLN A 62 -6.45 17.24 13.21
C GLN A 62 -5.46 17.39 12.05
N THR A 63 -5.57 16.51 11.05
CA THR A 63 -4.65 16.49 9.89
C THR A 63 -5.43 16.52 8.58
N LEU A 64 -4.99 17.34 7.64
CA LEU A 64 -5.42 17.29 6.24
C LEU A 64 -4.48 16.36 5.48
N VAL A 65 -4.98 15.21 5.04
CA VAL A 65 -4.19 14.20 4.32
C VAL A 65 -4.39 14.39 2.83
N ILE A 66 -3.30 14.56 2.07
CA ILE A 66 -3.33 14.54 0.61
C ILE A 66 -3.61 13.10 0.15
N GLY A 67 -4.88 12.85 -0.15
CA GLY A 67 -5.45 11.54 -0.43
C GLY A 67 -5.30 11.08 -1.88
N VAL A 68 -4.45 11.76 -2.65
CA VAL A 68 -4.32 11.57 -4.10
C VAL A 68 -2.87 11.39 -4.51
N ALA A 69 -2.68 10.65 -5.61
CA ALA A 69 -1.40 10.45 -6.25
C ALA A 69 -1.51 10.87 -7.72
N ASN A 70 -0.71 11.85 -8.13
CA ASN A 70 -0.59 12.31 -9.51
C ASN A 70 0.79 11.98 -10.09
N ARG A 71 0.89 11.97 -11.41
CA ARG A 71 2.16 11.73 -12.11
C ARG A 71 3.11 12.89 -11.80
N GLY A 72 4.31 12.57 -11.30
CA GLY A 72 5.31 13.57 -10.91
C GLY A 72 5.10 14.19 -9.51
N GLY A 73 4.00 13.89 -8.81
CA GLY A 73 3.78 14.35 -7.44
C GLY A 73 3.46 15.85 -7.30
N VAL A 74 3.04 16.53 -8.36
CA VAL A 74 2.94 18.00 -8.41
C VAL A 74 1.90 18.53 -7.41
N ILE A 75 2.22 19.61 -6.70
CA ILE A 75 1.28 20.36 -5.85
C ILE A 75 0.92 21.66 -6.58
N SER A 76 -0.29 21.75 -7.12
CA SER A 76 -0.73 22.92 -7.89
C SER A 76 -0.92 24.15 -6.99
N GLN A 77 -0.95 25.35 -7.60
CA GLN A 77 -1.18 26.58 -6.84
C GLN A 77 -2.53 26.55 -6.10
N ALA A 78 -3.58 26.04 -6.74
CA ALA A 78 -4.90 25.88 -6.13
C ALA A 78 -4.87 24.96 -4.90
N TRP A 79 -4.04 23.90 -4.92
CA TRP A 79 -3.86 23.06 -3.75
C TRP A 79 -3.11 23.81 -2.66
N LYS A 80 -2.03 24.52 -3.00
CA LYS A 80 -1.25 25.29 -2.00
C LYS A 80 -2.10 26.28 -1.23
N GLU A 81 -3.02 26.98 -1.90
CA GLU A 81 -3.95 27.91 -1.24
C GLU A 81 -4.78 27.22 -0.14
N VAL A 82 -5.31 26.03 -0.44
CA VAL A 82 -6.09 25.22 0.51
C VAL A 82 -5.20 24.68 1.64
N LEU A 83 -4.00 24.20 1.31
CA LEU A 83 -3.05 23.65 2.26
C LEU A 83 -2.54 24.72 3.24
N VAL A 84 -2.23 25.93 2.76
CA VAL A 84 -1.87 27.08 3.61
C VAL A 84 -3.02 27.44 4.53
N LYS A 85 -4.25 27.55 4.00
CA LYS A 85 -5.44 27.83 4.81
C LYS A 85 -5.64 26.77 5.89
N ALA A 86 -5.43 25.49 5.58
CA ALA A 86 -5.52 24.42 6.56
C ALA A 86 -4.48 24.60 7.69
N LEU A 87 -3.24 24.94 7.37
CA LEU A 87 -2.21 25.23 8.37
C LEU A 87 -2.60 26.41 9.28
N GLU A 88 -3.15 27.49 8.72
CA GLU A 88 -3.67 28.65 9.45
C GLU A 88 -4.83 28.28 10.39
N MET A 89 -5.66 27.31 9.99
CA MET A 89 -6.75 26.77 10.81
C MET A 89 -6.29 25.71 11.83
N GLY A 90 -4.98 25.50 11.96
CA GLY A 90 -4.41 24.61 12.95
C GLY A 90 -4.45 23.13 12.56
N TYR A 91 -4.53 22.80 11.27
CA TYR A 91 -4.28 21.43 10.79
C TYR A 91 -2.79 21.14 10.68
N ASP A 92 -2.41 19.89 10.95
CA ASP A 92 -1.19 19.32 10.37
C ASP A 92 -1.47 18.90 8.91
N LEU A 93 -0.42 18.76 8.09
CA LEU A 93 -0.54 18.24 6.73
C LEU A 93 0.19 16.90 6.61
N ALA A 94 -0.38 15.93 5.89
CA ALA A 94 0.31 14.68 5.57
C ALA A 94 0.25 14.37 4.08
N SER A 95 1.37 13.93 3.52
CA SER A 95 1.51 13.66 2.09
C SER A 95 2.41 12.46 1.82
N GLY A 96 1.99 11.65 0.84
CA GLY A 96 2.82 10.62 0.22
C GLY A 96 3.41 11.02 -1.13
N LEU A 97 3.21 12.26 -1.61
CA LEU A 97 3.68 12.68 -2.93
C LEU A 97 5.21 12.62 -3.06
N HIS A 98 5.71 12.56 -4.30
CA HIS A 98 7.14 12.67 -4.58
C HIS A 98 7.66 14.10 -4.39
N ASN A 99 6.85 15.11 -4.73
CA ASN A 99 7.12 16.48 -4.31
C ASN A 99 6.78 16.60 -2.83
N LEU A 100 7.78 16.86 -2.01
CA LEU A 100 7.63 16.86 -0.57
C LEU A 100 7.01 18.19 -0.10
N LEU A 101 6.17 18.14 0.92
CA LEU A 101 5.59 19.33 1.54
C LEU A 101 6.67 20.28 2.04
N ARG A 102 7.76 19.72 2.60
CA ARG A 102 8.89 20.50 3.12
C ARG A 102 9.72 21.22 2.05
N ASP A 103 9.55 20.86 0.78
CA ASP A 103 10.26 21.51 -0.33
C ASP A 103 9.46 22.71 -0.87
N GLU A 104 8.21 22.89 -0.40
CA GLU A 104 7.34 24.02 -0.74
C GLU A 104 7.49 25.15 0.28
N ASN A 105 8.23 26.20 -0.08
CA ASN A 105 8.55 27.32 0.81
C ASN A 105 7.32 27.94 1.48
N ASP A 106 6.21 28.08 0.74
CA ASP A 106 4.97 28.67 1.25
C ASP A 106 4.37 27.80 2.37
N LEU A 107 4.39 26.47 2.20
CA LEU A 107 3.89 25.52 3.19
C LEU A 107 4.79 25.47 4.42
N VAL A 108 6.11 25.50 4.24
CA VAL A 108 7.08 25.55 5.34
C VAL A 108 6.90 26.82 6.18
N ALA A 109 6.74 27.97 5.52
CA ALA A 109 6.52 29.25 6.19
C ALA A 109 5.21 29.23 6.99
N ALA A 110 4.11 28.81 6.36
CA ALA A 110 2.80 28.71 7.00
C ALA A 110 2.80 27.73 8.19
N ALA A 111 3.44 26.56 8.04
CA ALA A 111 3.53 25.59 9.11
C ALA A 111 4.32 26.12 10.31
N LYS A 112 5.44 26.82 10.06
CA LYS A 112 6.25 27.41 11.13
C LYS A 112 5.50 28.52 11.88
N VAL A 113 4.80 29.40 11.16
CA VAL A 113 4.03 30.50 11.77
C VAL A 113 2.90 29.97 12.66
N ASN A 114 2.23 28.91 12.22
CA ASN A 114 1.08 28.32 12.93
C ASN A 114 1.47 27.16 13.87
N GLY A 115 2.76 26.89 14.03
CA GLY A 115 3.28 25.82 14.89
C GLY A 115 2.72 24.43 14.52
N ARG A 116 2.58 24.14 13.22
CA ARG A 116 2.04 22.90 12.65
C ARG A 116 3.14 22.04 12.05
N THR A 117 2.82 20.75 11.83
CA THR A 117 3.77 19.78 11.29
C THR A 117 3.41 19.40 9.84
N LEU A 118 4.45 19.28 9.01
CA LEU A 118 4.37 18.72 7.66
C LEU A 118 4.88 17.26 7.71
N HIS A 119 3.98 16.30 7.51
CA HIS A 119 4.28 14.87 7.57
C HIS A 119 4.50 14.32 6.15
N ASP A 120 5.76 14.30 5.71
CA ASP A 120 6.18 13.68 4.46
C ASP A 120 6.51 12.19 4.67
N VAL A 121 5.55 11.30 4.39
CA VAL A 121 5.69 9.85 4.67
C VAL A 121 6.62 9.12 3.71
N ARG A 122 7.11 9.83 2.68
CA ARG A 122 8.01 9.29 1.65
C ARG A 122 9.49 9.53 1.96
N ILE A 123 9.81 10.03 3.15
CA ILE A 123 11.19 10.23 3.59
C ILE A 123 11.62 9.03 4.43
N PRO A 124 12.68 8.31 4.04
CA PRO A 124 13.33 7.34 4.92
C PRO A 124 13.77 8.01 6.23
N SER A 125 13.22 7.57 7.36
CA SER A 125 13.54 8.12 8.69
C SER A 125 14.74 7.42 9.36
N VAL A 126 15.29 6.39 8.73
CA VAL A 126 16.36 5.54 9.24
C VAL A 126 17.44 5.41 8.17
N ALA A 127 18.70 5.44 8.60
CA ALA A 127 19.83 5.05 7.77
C ALA A 127 19.88 3.51 7.71
N TYR A 128 19.23 2.93 6.70
CA TYR A 128 19.19 1.48 6.54
C TYR A 128 20.58 0.92 6.19
N PRO A 129 20.96 -0.24 6.76
CA PRO A 129 22.18 -0.91 6.38
C PRO A 129 22.05 -1.57 5.00
N ILE A 130 23.16 -2.03 4.44
CA ILE A 130 23.13 -3.01 3.35
C ILE A 130 22.61 -4.34 3.93
N ALA A 131 21.74 -5.03 3.19
CA ALA A 131 21.21 -6.32 3.58
C ALA A 131 22.34 -7.34 3.85
N ASN A 132 22.21 -8.13 4.91
CA ASN A 132 23.19 -9.16 5.26
C ASN A 132 22.72 -10.60 4.95
N GLY A 133 21.43 -10.79 4.64
CA GLY A 133 20.85 -12.08 4.28
C GLY A 133 20.77 -13.09 5.42
N VAL A 134 21.05 -12.70 6.67
CA VAL A 134 20.92 -13.57 7.84
C VAL A 134 19.45 -13.90 8.05
N LYS A 135 19.12 -15.20 8.09
CA LYS A 135 17.76 -15.66 8.35
C LYS A 135 17.32 -15.19 9.74
N ARG A 136 16.16 -14.55 9.77
CA ARG A 136 15.54 -14.02 10.99
C ARG A 136 14.43 -14.95 11.49
N SER A 137 14.22 -15.02 12.79
CA SER A 137 13.13 -15.80 13.40
C SER A 137 11.75 -15.22 13.06
N GLY A 138 10.69 -16.00 13.30
CA GLY A 138 9.34 -15.71 12.82
C GLY A 138 9.16 -15.93 11.31
N LYS A 139 7.90 -15.81 10.87
CA LYS A 139 7.47 -16.14 9.50
C LYS A 139 7.11 -14.88 8.70
N ARG A 140 7.34 -14.92 7.39
CA ARG A 140 7.16 -13.77 6.50
C ARG A 140 6.31 -14.16 5.28
N CYS A 141 5.24 -13.41 5.05
CA CYS A 141 4.38 -13.58 3.89
C CYS A 141 4.47 -12.33 2.99
N LEU A 142 4.80 -12.51 1.71
CA LEU A 142 4.93 -11.42 0.75
C LEU A 142 3.91 -11.57 -0.38
N ALA A 143 3.11 -10.54 -0.61
CA ALA A 143 2.28 -10.45 -1.82
C ALA A 143 3.14 -9.99 -3.01
N VAL A 144 3.27 -10.80 -4.05
CA VAL A 144 3.85 -10.43 -5.35
C VAL A 144 2.73 -10.36 -6.37
N GLY A 145 2.88 -9.63 -7.48
CA GLY A 145 1.76 -9.47 -8.40
C GLY A 145 2.15 -9.34 -9.85
N THR A 146 1.19 -9.60 -10.74
CA THR A 146 1.39 -9.52 -12.18
C THR A 146 1.71 -8.09 -12.63
N ASP A 147 1.24 -7.08 -11.88
CA ASP A 147 1.46 -5.66 -12.14
C ASP A 147 1.39 -4.82 -10.85
N CYS A 148 1.67 -3.52 -10.94
CA CYS A 148 1.42 -2.50 -9.93
C CYS A 148 -0.07 -2.30 -9.68
N SER A 149 -0.47 -2.04 -8.43
CA SER A 149 -1.87 -1.71 -8.06
C SER A 149 -2.92 -2.80 -8.37
N VAL A 150 -2.55 -4.07 -8.19
CA VAL A 150 -3.42 -5.25 -8.35
C VAL A 150 -3.91 -5.82 -7.01
N GLY A 151 -3.90 -5.02 -5.93
CA GLY A 151 -4.42 -5.44 -4.62
C GLY A 151 -3.40 -5.95 -3.59
N LYS A 152 -2.08 -5.98 -3.89
CA LYS A 152 -1.04 -6.51 -2.97
C LYS A 152 -1.11 -5.96 -1.52
N MET A 153 -1.34 -4.66 -1.36
CA MET A 153 -1.52 -4.04 -0.03
C MET A 153 -2.78 -4.55 0.67
N TYR A 154 -3.89 -4.65 -0.06
CA TYR A 154 -5.17 -5.14 0.47
C TYR A 154 -5.07 -6.62 0.85
N THR A 155 -4.32 -7.43 0.10
CA THR A 155 -4.02 -8.82 0.46
C THR A 155 -3.36 -8.91 1.84
N GLY A 156 -2.27 -8.14 2.06
CA GLY A 156 -1.55 -8.16 3.33
C GLY A 156 -2.39 -7.64 4.50
N LEU A 157 -3.15 -6.56 4.30
CA LEU A 157 -4.04 -6.00 5.32
C LEU A 157 -5.20 -6.95 5.67
N ALA A 158 -5.80 -7.59 4.66
CA ALA A 158 -6.91 -8.53 4.88
C ALA A 158 -6.43 -9.78 5.63
N MET A 159 -5.26 -10.29 5.30
CA MET A 159 -4.66 -11.44 5.99
C MET A 159 -4.28 -11.08 7.44
N ASP A 160 -3.66 -9.92 7.67
CA ASP A 160 -3.36 -9.43 9.03
C ASP A 160 -4.64 -9.30 9.87
N ALA A 161 -5.68 -8.66 9.33
CA ALA A 161 -6.96 -8.49 10.02
C ALA A 161 -7.62 -9.84 10.37
N GLU A 162 -7.63 -10.79 9.43
CA GLU A 162 -8.21 -12.12 9.64
C GLU A 162 -7.38 -12.95 10.65
N MET A 163 -6.05 -12.92 10.56
CA MET A 163 -5.16 -13.59 11.53
C MET A 163 -5.35 -13.04 12.94
N ARG A 164 -5.41 -11.71 13.10
CA ARG A 164 -5.65 -11.07 14.40
C ARG A 164 -7.02 -11.42 14.96
N LYS A 165 -8.06 -11.48 14.11
CA LYS A 165 -9.40 -11.94 14.49
C LYS A 165 -9.40 -13.38 15.00
N ARG A 166 -8.52 -14.24 14.49
CA ARG A 166 -8.30 -15.62 14.96
C ARG A 166 -7.38 -15.73 16.19
N GLY A 167 -6.86 -14.62 16.71
CA GLY A 167 -5.93 -14.61 17.83
C GLY A 167 -4.49 -15.02 17.47
N MET A 168 -4.15 -15.05 16.18
CA MET A 168 -2.79 -15.34 15.73
C MET A 168 -1.89 -14.11 15.86
N LYS A 169 -0.59 -14.33 16.01
CA LYS A 169 0.42 -13.26 16.06
C LYS A 169 0.71 -12.78 14.64
N SER A 170 0.26 -11.58 14.30
CA SER A 170 0.43 -11.02 12.96
C SER A 170 0.66 -9.51 12.99
N THR A 171 1.52 -9.05 12.09
CA THR A 171 1.80 -7.65 11.84
C THR A 171 1.86 -7.36 10.34
N PHE A 172 1.00 -6.47 9.86
CA PHE A 172 1.17 -5.85 8.54
C PHE A 172 2.40 -4.94 8.51
N ARG A 173 3.25 -5.08 7.49
CA ARG A 173 4.54 -4.39 7.32
C ARG A 173 4.48 -3.49 6.07
N PRO A 174 4.18 -2.19 6.23
CA PRO A 174 4.00 -1.28 5.10
C PRO A 174 5.32 -0.93 4.42
N THR A 175 5.28 -0.91 3.11
CA THR A 175 6.42 -0.66 2.21
C THR A 175 6.15 0.49 1.23
N GLY A 176 4.94 1.06 1.27
CA GLY A 176 4.52 2.19 0.44
C GLY A 176 3.80 3.26 1.24
N GLN A 177 3.69 4.45 0.63
CA GLN A 177 3.09 5.64 1.26
C GLN A 177 1.68 5.40 1.81
N THR A 178 0.85 4.64 1.08
CA THR A 178 -0.56 4.42 1.45
C THR A 178 -0.63 3.54 2.70
N GLY A 179 0.14 2.45 2.73
CA GLY A 179 0.24 1.60 3.91
C GLY A 179 0.74 2.39 5.13
N ILE A 180 1.74 3.25 4.96
CA ILE A 180 2.27 4.10 6.05
C ILE A 180 1.21 5.08 6.57
N LEU A 181 0.41 5.69 5.69
CA LEU A 181 -0.68 6.59 6.10
C LEU A 181 -1.82 5.84 6.82
N ILE A 182 -2.04 4.56 6.49
CA ILE A 182 -3.03 3.69 7.14
C ILE A 182 -2.57 3.24 8.53
N THR A 183 -1.30 2.85 8.69
CA THR A 183 -0.79 2.24 9.93
C THR A 183 -0.06 3.21 10.86
N GLY A 184 0.43 4.33 10.33
CA GLY A 184 1.27 5.29 11.04
C GLY A 184 2.77 4.95 11.09
N GLY A 185 3.23 3.92 10.38
CA GLY A 185 4.65 3.54 10.33
C GLY A 185 4.98 2.53 9.23
N GLY A 186 6.25 2.47 8.80
CA GLY A 186 6.71 1.57 7.75
C GLY A 186 7.93 2.12 7.02
N VAL A 187 8.23 1.56 5.85
CA VAL A 187 9.36 1.99 5.01
C VAL A 187 8.82 2.47 3.66
N PRO A 188 9.06 3.72 3.23
CA PRO A 188 8.72 4.15 1.88
C PRO A 188 9.77 3.60 0.90
N LEU A 189 9.65 2.32 0.54
CA LEU A 189 10.73 1.56 -0.08
C LEU A 189 11.16 2.15 -1.43
N ASP A 190 10.23 2.72 -2.19
CA ASP A 190 10.52 3.37 -3.48
C ASP A 190 11.36 4.65 -3.37
N ALA A 191 11.52 5.20 -2.18
CA ALA A 191 12.36 6.36 -1.88
C ALA A 191 13.70 5.98 -1.21
N VAL A 192 13.94 4.69 -0.98
CA VAL A 192 15.21 4.19 -0.44
C VAL A 192 16.21 4.03 -1.58
N VAL A 193 17.44 4.51 -1.39
CA VAL A 193 18.52 4.33 -2.36
C VAL A 193 18.80 2.83 -2.58
N ALA A 194 19.02 2.43 -3.83
CA ALA A 194 19.02 1.03 -4.27
C ALA A 194 19.85 0.08 -3.38
N ASP A 195 21.08 0.47 -3.01
CA ASP A 195 22.00 -0.33 -2.18
C ASP A 195 21.41 -0.71 -0.80
N PHE A 196 20.43 0.05 -0.30
CA PHE A 196 19.86 -0.13 1.03
C PHE A 196 18.43 -0.65 1.01
N MET A 197 17.81 -0.83 -0.17
CA MET A 197 16.41 -1.26 -0.26
C MET A 197 16.17 -2.59 0.45
N ALA A 198 16.98 -3.61 0.16
CA ALA A 198 16.84 -4.92 0.80
C ALA A 198 17.08 -4.85 2.32
N GLY A 199 18.07 -4.08 2.77
CA GLY A 199 18.35 -3.91 4.20
C GLY A 199 17.27 -3.14 4.94
N ALA A 200 16.54 -2.26 4.25
CA ALA A 200 15.35 -1.62 4.79
C ALA A 200 14.21 -2.62 5.03
N VAL A 201 14.08 -3.64 4.17
CA VAL A 201 13.11 -4.74 4.36
C VAL A 201 13.53 -5.67 5.50
N GLU A 202 14.82 -5.96 5.65
CA GLU A 202 15.34 -6.70 6.82
C GLU A 202 15.03 -5.96 8.12
N TYR A 203 15.30 -4.65 8.16
CA TYR A 203 14.96 -3.78 9.30
C TYR A 203 13.45 -3.78 9.60
N LEU A 204 12.61 -3.72 8.57
CA LEU A 204 11.16 -3.71 8.71
C LEU A 204 10.60 -5.04 9.25
N THR A 205 11.31 -6.15 9.03
CA THR A 205 10.90 -7.52 9.38
C THR A 205 11.89 -8.19 10.35
N PRO A 206 12.07 -7.64 11.57
CA PRO A 206 13.09 -8.10 12.51
C PRO A 206 12.81 -9.53 13.00
N ASP A 207 13.70 -10.06 13.84
CA ASP A 207 13.41 -11.28 14.61
C ASP A 207 12.10 -11.15 15.39
N ASN A 208 11.35 -12.24 15.44
CA ASN A 208 10.05 -12.32 16.08
C ASN A 208 9.82 -13.74 16.65
N ASP A 209 8.69 -13.94 17.34
CA ASP A 209 8.31 -15.29 17.79
C ASP A 209 8.16 -16.24 16.60
N ASP A 210 8.48 -17.52 16.77
CA ASP A 210 8.48 -18.53 15.68
C ASP A 210 7.11 -18.69 14.99
N ASP A 211 6.02 -18.38 15.69
CA ASP A 211 4.64 -18.41 15.21
C ASP A 211 4.10 -17.05 14.75
N HIS A 212 4.91 -15.99 14.79
CA HIS A 212 4.52 -14.66 14.31
C HIS A 212 4.61 -14.55 12.79
N TRP A 213 3.62 -13.93 12.16
CA TRP A 213 3.63 -13.61 10.73
C TRP A 213 3.78 -12.12 10.45
N ASP A 214 4.82 -11.76 9.72
CA ASP A 214 4.95 -10.46 9.09
C ASP A 214 4.34 -10.49 7.68
N HIS A 215 3.26 -9.75 7.45
CA HIS A 215 2.69 -9.55 6.11
C HIS A 215 3.34 -8.35 5.43
N ILE A 216 4.30 -8.62 4.57
CA ILE A 216 5.04 -7.60 3.83
C ILE A 216 4.16 -7.05 2.71
N GLU A 217 3.90 -5.74 2.75
CA GLU A 217 3.21 -5.04 1.67
C GLU A 217 4.00 -5.20 0.37
N GLY A 218 3.36 -5.76 -0.66
CA GLY A 218 3.98 -5.92 -1.97
C GLY A 218 4.03 -4.62 -2.78
N GLN A 219 5.18 -4.31 -3.37
CA GLN A 219 5.36 -3.21 -4.32
C GLN A 219 5.75 -3.71 -5.72
N GLY A 220 5.45 -2.90 -6.74
CA GLY A 220 5.91 -3.18 -8.10
C GLY A 220 5.37 -4.48 -8.72
N SER A 221 6.12 -4.99 -9.69
CA SER A 221 6.03 -6.35 -10.23
C SER A 221 7.40 -6.71 -10.81
N LEU A 222 7.84 -7.96 -10.68
CA LEU A 222 9.09 -8.45 -11.29
C LEU A 222 9.10 -8.24 -12.82
N TYR A 223 7.92 -8.16 -13.44
CA TYR A 223 7.77 -7.97 -14.88
C TYR A 223 7.60 -6.51 -15.29
N HIS A 224 7.34 -5.60 -14.34
CA HIS A 224 7.15 -4.19 -14.66
C HIS A 224 8.50 -3.48 -14.81
N VAL A 225 8.85 -3.09 -16.04
CA VAL A 225 10.18 -2.55 -16.38
C VAL A 225 10.60 -1.32 -15.56
N SER A 226 9.65 -0.53 -15.07
CA SER A 226 9.95 0.63 -14.22
C SER A 226 10.12 0.32 -12.73
N TYR A 227 9.61 -0.82 -12.22
CA TYR A 227 9.43 -1.05 -10.78
C TYR A 227 9.90 -2.43 -10.29
N SER A 228 10.47 -3.26 -11.17
CA SER A 228 10.95 -4.61 -10.84
C SER A 228 12.02 -4.62 -9.76
N GLY A 229 12.89 -3.60 -9.71
CA GLY A 229 13.93 -3.46 -8.68
C GLY A 229 13.36 -3.41 -7.25
N VAL A 230 12.21 -2.74 -7.06
CA VAL A 230 11.56 -2.66 -5.74
C VAL A 230 11.00 -4.02 -5.32
N THR A 231 10.38 -4.76 -6.26
CA THR A 231 9.90 -6.12 -5.97
C THR A 231 11.05 -7.07 -5.63
N MET A 232 12.18 -6.96 -6.33
CA MET A 232 13.35 -7.80 -6.04
C MET A 232 13.92 -7.53 -4.64
N ALA A 233 13.97 -6.26 -4.22
CA ALA A 233 14.40 -5.90 -2.87
C ALA A 233 13.48 -6.49 -1.79
N LEU A 234 12.16 -6.50 -2.03
CA LEU A 234 11.19 -7.15 -1.14
C LEU A 234 11.40 -8.67 -1.06
N VAL A 235 11.64 -9.33 -2.19
CA VAL A 235 11.85 -10.78 -2.25
C VAL A 235 13.11 -11.18 -1.48
N HIS A 236 14.25 -10.54 -1.75
CA HIS A 236 15.51 -10.91 -1.09
C HIS A 236 15.59 -10.40 0.35
N GLY A 237 15.26 -9.14 0.59
CA GLY A 237 15.30 -8.56 1.94
C GLY A 237 14.24 -9.14 2.85
N GLY A 238 13.08 -9.53 2.31
CA GLY A 238 11.97 -10.09 3.07
C GLY A 238 12.12 -11.57 3.42
N GLN A 239 13.00 -12.32 2.74
CA GLN A 239 13.20 -13.77 2.95
C GLN A 239 11.89 -14.56 3.20
N PRO A 240 10.85 -14.38 2.37
CA PRO A 240 9.51 -14.84 2.68
C PRO A 240 9.46 -16.35 2.81
N ASP A 241 8.66 -16.84 3.76
CA ASP A 241 8.28 -18.24 3.88
C ASP A 241 7.10 -18.55 2.97
N ALA A 242 6.23 -17.55 2.73
CA ALA A 242 5.06 -17.66 1.87
C ALA A 242 4.97 -16.51 0.85
N LEU A 243 4.56 -16.84 -0.37
CA LEU A 243 4.16 -15.88 -1.40
C LEU A 243 2.66 -16.00 -1.70
N VAL A 244 2.00 -14.84 -1.86
CA VAL A 244 0.65 -14.76 -2.42
C VAL A 244 0.73 -14.04 -3.76
N LEU A 245 0.18 -14.66 -4.82
CA LEU A 245 0.17 -14.07 -6.16
C LEU A 245 -1.02 -13.13 -6.30
N SER A 246 -0.79 -11.88 -6.66
CA SER A 246 -1.83 -10.85 -6.79
C SER A 246 -2.10 -10.51 -8.26
N HIS A 247 -3.36 -10.45 -8.64
CA HIS A 247 -3.78 -10.23 -10.03
C HIS A 247 -5.02 -9.35 -10.14
N GLU A 248 -5.21 -8.70 -11.28
CA GLU A 248 -6.42 -7.95 -11.64
C GLU A 248 -6.73 -8.31 -13.11
N PRO A 249 -7.88 -8.96 -13.39
CA PRO A 249 -8.09 -9.66 -14.65
C PRO A 249 -8.60 -8.81 -15.80
N THR A 250 -9.08 -7.58 -15.53
CA THR A 250 -9.68 -6.72 -16.56
C THR A 250 -8.67 -5.83 -17.28
N ARG A 251 -7.39 -5.98 -16.94
CA ARG A 251 -6.36 -5.03 -17.31
C ARG A 251 -5.82 -5.25 -18.73
N ALA A 252 -6.01 -4.26 -19.59
CA ALA A 252 -5.58 -4.34 -20.99
C ALA A 252 -4.06 -4.22 -21.21
N HIS A 253 -3.32 -3.59 -20.28
CA HIS A 253 -1.87 -3.40 -20.36
C HIS A 253 -1.30 -3.05 -18.97
N MET A 254 0.02 -3.09 -18.83
CA MET A 254 0.68 -2.73 -17.58
C MET A 254 0.45 -1.26 -17.18
N ARG A 255 0.45 -0.92 -15.88
CA ARG A 255 0.22 0.46 -15.41
C ARG A 255 1.16 1.46 -16.08
N GLY A 256 0.61 2.43 -16.81
CA GLY A 256 1.41 3.51 -17.39
C GLY A 256 2.36 3.07 -18.51
N LEU A 257 2.24 1.82 -18.98
CA LEU A 257 3.03 1.21 -20.04
C LEU A 257 2.07 0.56 -21.06
N PRO A 258 1.47 1.34 -21.97
CA PRO A 258 0.42 0.86 -22.88
C PRO A 258 0.89 -0.25 -23.83
N ASP A 259 2.19 -0.30 -24.13
CA ASP A 259 2.79 -1.28 -25.05
C ASP A 259 3.23 -2.59 -24.35
N TYR A 260 2.99 -2.75 -23.05
CA TYR A 260 3.43 -3.90 -22.25
C TYR A 260 2.24 -4.68 -21.68
N GLN A 261 2.31 -6.01 -21.74
CA GLN A 261 1.29 -6.93 -21.22
C GLN A 261 1.73 -7.56 -19.90
N GLN A 262 0.77 -7.93 -19.04
CA GLN A 262 1.05 -8.64 -17.80
C GLN A 262 1.54 -10.07 -18.08
N PRO A 263 2.39 -10.66 -17.20
CA PRO A 263 2.70 -12.08 -17.27
C PRO A 263 1.46 -12.92 -16.93
N SER A 264 1.51 -14.20 -17.30
CA SER A 264 0.59 -15.19 -16.73
C SER A 264 0.83 -15.36 -15.21
N LEU A 265 -0.15 -15.93 -14.51
CA LEU A 265 0.00 -16.26 -13.09
C LEU A 265 1.06 -17.35 -12.89
N GLU A 266 1.16 -18.28 -13.83
CA GLU A 266 2.15 -19.34 -13.89
C GLU A 266 3.57 -18.77 -14.04
N ASP A 267 3.78 -17.86 -14.97
CA ASP A 267 5.07 -17.18 -15.17
C ASP A 267 5.49 -16.38 -13.93
N LEU A 268 4.52 -15.65 -13.33
CA LEU A 268 4.75 -14.95 -12.07
C LEU A 268 5.13 -15.91 -10.94
N ARG A 269 4.39 -17.02 -10.78
CA ARG A 269 4.65 -18.05 -9.76
C ARG A 269 6.07 -18.57 -9.90
N ASP A 270 6.43 -19.03 -11.09
CA ASP A 270 7.69 -19.73 -11.34
C ASP A 270 8.88 -18.78 -11.16
N THR A 271 8.75 -17.54 -11.65
CA THR A 271 9.80 -16.52 -11.51
C THR A 271 9.94 -16.05 -10.06
N ALA A 272 8.84 -15.67 -9.41
CA ALA A 272 8.90 -15.15 -8.04
C ALA A 272 9.38 -16.21 -7.04
N LEU A 273 8.92 -17.46 -7.19
CA LEU A 273 9.34 -18.56 -6.33
C LEU A 273 10.82 -18.90 -6.53
N ALA A 274 11.31 -18.90 -7.78
CA ALA A 274 12.72 -19.13 -8.06
C ALA A 274 13.61 -18.08 -7.37
N MET A 275 13.24 -16.80 -7.47
CA MET A 275 13.98 -15.70 -6.82
C MET A 275 13.88 -15.75 -5.30
N ALA A 276 12.70 -16.02 -4.75
CA ALA A 276 12.51 -16.12 -3.30
C ALA A 276 13.33 -17.27 -2.68
N ARG A 277 13.47 -18.39 -3.40
CA ARG A 277 14.26 -19.54 -2.95
C ARG A 277 15.78 -19.31 -2.90
N VAL A 278 16.28 -18.25 -3.54
CA VAL A 278 17.67 -17.80 -3.36
C VAL A 278 17.90 -17.36 -1.90
N ALA A 279 16.93 -16.64 -1.33
CA ALA A 279 17.05 -16.09 0.03
C ALA A 279 16.41 -16.98 1.11
N ASN A 280 15.43 -17.82 0.75
CA ASN A 280 14.79 -18.80 1.62
C ASN A 280 14.40 -20.07 0.83
N PRO A 281 15.22 -21.14 0.85
CA PRO A 281 14.95 -22.36 0.08
C PRO A 281 13.61 -23.04 0.39
N ALA A 282 13.04 -22.81 1.57
CA ALA A 282 11.77 -23.37 2.00
C ALA A 282 10.54 -22.58 1.52
N CYS A 283 10.73 -21.44 0.85
CA CYS A 283 9.64 -20.58 0.39
C CYS A 283 8.64 -21.34 -0.50
N GLN A 284 7.35 -21.07 -0.31
CA GLN A 284 6.24 -21.65 -1.08
C GLN A 284 5.28 -20.57 -1.58
N VAL A 285 4.56 -20.86 -2.67
CA VAL A 285 3.40 -20.06 -3.09
C VAL A 285 2.15 -20.70 -2.49
N ILE A 286 1.41 -19.96 -1.68
CA ILE A 286 0.31 -20.53 -0.87
C ILE A 286 -1.07 -20.24 -1.42
N GLY A 287 -1.21 -19.24 -2.30
CA GLY A 287 -2.51 -18.82 -2.80
C GLY A 287 -2.45 -17.64 -3.74
N ILE A 288 -3.64 -17.27 -4.23
CA ILE A 288 -3.83 -16.23 -5.23
C ILE A 288 -4.89 -15.24 -4.71
N SER A 289 -4.55 -13.96 -4.78
CA SER A 289 -5.41 -12.83 -4.46
C SER A 289 -5.80 -12.12 -5.75
N VAL A 290 -7.06 -12.18 -6.13
CA VAL A 290 -7.55 -11.50 -7.35
C VAL A 290 -8.36 -10.28 -6.94
N ASN A 291 -7.98 -9.11 -7.46
CA ASN A 291 -8.81 -7.91 -7.38
C ASN A 291 -9.94 -8.02 -8.41
N THR A 292 -11.16 -8.25 -7.95
CA THR A 292 -12.34 -8.40 -8.81
C THR A 292 -13.23 -7.16 -8.83
N GLN A 293 -12.73 -5.99 -8.41
CA GLN A 293 -13.54 -4.76 -8.25
C GLN A 293 -14.32 -4.35 -9.52
N HIS A 294 -13.83 -4.72 -10.71
CA HIS A 294 -14.43 -4.40 -12.00
C HIS A 294 -15.35 -5.50 -12.55
N LEU A 295 -15.52 -6.59 -11.80
CA LEU A 295 -16.40 -7.71 -12.12
C LEU A 295 -17.64 -7.66 -11.23
N SER A 296 -18.78 -8.10 -11.77
CA SER A 296 -19.95 -8.43 -10.95
C SER A 296 -19.66 -9.58 -9.98
N GLU A 297 -20.57 -9.84 -9.03
CA GLU A 297 -20.40 -10.91 -8.05
C GLU A 297 -20.31 -12.30 -8.70
N ASP A 298 -21.17 -12.56 -9.70
CA ASP A 298 -21.21 -13.83 -10.41
C ASP A 298 -19.96 -14.03 -11.28
N GLU A 299 -19.52 -12.99 -11.99
CA GLU A 299 -18.29 -13.01 -12.78
C GLU A 299 -17.05 -13.20 -11.91
N ALA A 300 -16.99 -12.51 -10.77
CA ALA A 300 -15.90 -12.65 -9.81
C ALA A 300 -15.83 -14.08 -9.27
N THR A 301 -16.96 -14.64 -8.82
CA THR A 301 -17.02 -16.01 -8.30
C THR A 301 -16.61 -17.04 -9.35
N ALA A 302 -17.10 -16.90 -10.59
CA ALA A 302 -16.73 -17.78 -11.69
C ALA A 302 -15.23 -17.69 -12.03
N TYR A 303 -14.69 -16.46 -12.11
CA TYR A 303 -13.28 -16.24 -12.41
C TYR A 303 -12.35 -16.80 -11.32
N LEU A 304 -12.66 -16.56 -10.05
CA LEU A 304 -11.91 -17.11 -8.91
C LEU A 304 -11.87 -18.64 -8.95
N LYS A 305 -13.02 -19.28 -9.26
CA LYS A 305 -13.09 -20.73 -9.41
C LYS A 305 -12.25 -21.24 -10.58
N GLU A 306 -12.32 -20.57 -11.74
CA GLU A 306 -11.52 -20.95 -12.92
C GLU A 306 -10.02 -20.90 -12.60
N VAL A 307 -9.56 -19.80 -11.97
CA VAL A 307 -8.16 -19.64 -11.59
C VAL A 307 -7.75 -20.68 -10.55
N GLU A 308 -8.60 -20.97 -9.57
CA GLU A 308 -8.33 -22.00 -8.56
C GLU A 308 -8.20 -23.39 -9.18
N ASP A 309 -9.13 -23.78 -10.06
CA ASP A 309 -9.09 -25.07 -10.76
C ASP A 309 -7.83 -25.19 -11.64
N ARG A 310 -7.43 -24.10 -12.30
CA ARG A 310 -6.24 -24.04 -13.16
C ARG A 310 -4.93 -24.08 -12.38
N MET A 311 -4.84 -23.32 -11.28
CA MET A 311 -3.61 -23.14 -10.52
C MET A 311 -3.43 -24.17 -9.41
N GLY A 312 -4.51 -24.84 -8.99
CA GLY A 312 -4.51 -25.78 -7.87
C GLY A 312 -4.19 -25.12 -6.53
N LEU A 313 -4.45 -23.81 -6.41
CA LEU A 313 -4.12 -22.99 -5.24
C LEU A 313 -5.37 -22.23 -4.76
N PRO A 314 -5.56 -22.06 -3.44
CA PRO A 314 -6.62 -21.22 -2.89
C PRO A 314 -6.63 -19.85 -3.57
N THR A 315 -7.75 -19.52 -4.20
CA THR A 315 -7.92 -18.27 -4.95
C THR A 315 -9.11 -17.50 -4.39
N VAL A 316 -8.88 -16.26 -3.96
CA VAL A 316 -9.91 -15.41 -3.35
C VAL A 316 -9.77 -13.96 -3.80
N ASP A 317 -10.86 -13.20 -3.73
CA ASP A 317 -10.78 -11.75 -3.55
C ASP A 317 -10.80 -11.46 -2.05
N PRO A 318 -9.67 -11.10 -1.42
CA PRO A 318 -9.59 -10.98 0.02
C PRO A 318 -10.36 -9.77 0.56
N PHE A 319 -10.66 -8.78 -0.28
CA PHE A 319 -11.43 -7.61 0.13
C PHE A 319 -12.93 -7.88 0.02
N ARG A 320 -13.36 -8.53 -1.07
CA ARG A 320 -14.77 -8.84 -1.32
C ARG A 320 -15.27 -10.06 -0.52
N HIS A 321 -14.48 -11.13 -0.48
CA HIS A 321 -14.87 -12.43 0.09
C HIS A 321 -14.15 -12.79 1.39
N GLY A 322 -13.15 -12.00 1.78
CA GLY A 322 -12.33 -12.23 2.97
C GLY A 322 -11.09 -13.09 2.72
N ALA A 323 -10.11 -13.00 3.62
CA ALA A 323 -8.79 -13.62 3.47
C ALA A 323 -8.67 -15.03 4.10
N GLY A 324 -9.76 -15.59 4.63
CA GLY A 324 -9.71 -16.79 5.47
C GLY A 324 -8.98 -17.97 4.83
N ARG A 325 -9.26 -18.27 3.55
CA ARG A 325 -8.63 -19.38 2.83
C ARG A 325 -7.13 -19.19 2.58
N LEU A 326 -6.67 -17.93 2.48
CA LEU A 326 -5.24 -17.62 2.39
C LEU A 326 -4.56 -17.81 3.75
N VAL A 327 -5.25 -17.47 4.84
CA VAL A 327 -4.75 -17.70 6.21
C VAL A 327 -4.69 -19.18 6.53
N ASP A 328 -5.70 -19.98 6.15
CA ASP A 328 -5.69 -21.44 6.31
C ASP A 328 -4.46 -22.08 5.63
N ALA A 329 -4.07 -21.55 4.47
CA ALA A 329 -2.89 -22.01 3.73
C ALA A 329 -1.56 -21.64 4.41
N LEU A 330 -1.53 -20.63 5.29
CA LEU A 330 -0.34 -20.30 6.10
C LEU A 330 -0.16 -21.24 7.29
N GLU A 331 -1.23 -21.73 7.90
CA GLU A 331 -1.16 -22.66 9.05
C GLU A 331 -0.52 -24.00 8.67
N GLY A 332 -0.48 -24.33 7.38
CA GLY A 332 0.21 -25.52 6.85
C GLY A 332 1.74 -25.39 6.70
N LEU A 333 2.31 -24.20 6.93
CA LEU A 333 3.75 -23.90 6.90
C LEU A 333 4.30 -23.77 8.31
#